data_AF-A0A075AVL0-F1
#
_entry.id   AF-A0A075AVL0-F1
#
_cell.length_a   1.000
_cell.length_b   1.000
_cell.length_c   1.000
_cell.angle_alpha   90.00
_cell.angle_beta   90.00
_cell.angle_gamma   90.00
#
_symmetry.space_group_name_H-M   'P 1'
#
loop_
_entity.id
_entity.type
_entity.pdbx_description
1 polymer ?
#
loop_
_entity_poly.entity_id
_entity_poly.type
_entity_poly.pdbx_seq_one_letter_code
_entity_poly.pdbx_strand_id
1 'polypeptide(L)'
;MKCIVFLALAVLALARHDIIFHPGSQIIPGRYIVSLKHDDVSTAAVEEHHKWIQSVLEDHPESTITHVYNTDKLKGYAGTFNDQVLEKLRHNDAIEYIEHDQVINNRERLAVRYLEEEIVQEKDSFFPRQRPSVQENAPWGISRVSSRPIPEAYGNYSYPVSAGNGIDVYVIDTGIYVEHSQFEGRAKWGTSFISWEGDFDGNGHGTHCAGTIGGKDFGVAKNVNLIAVKVLSSGGSGSMSGVVGGIEWVVKEHLKNPKAKSVASMSLGGGRSPSLDRAVDVAVKKGVHFAVAAGNENQDAFDIASAWIGDTDAVNVISGTSMATPHVAGVIALYLAIQDLNPTQLKKELVSDSTKDVIKGLPKRTINALLNTNELFE
;
A
#
# COMPACT_ATOMS: atom_id res chain seq x y z
N MET A 1 2.08 -23.75 -70.42
CA MET A 1 2.14 -22.84 -69.26
C MET A 1 2.08 -23.68 -67.99
N LYS A 2 3.17 -23.74 -67.21
CA LYS A 2 3.18 -24.38 -65.89
C LYS A 2 2.88 -23.31 -64.84
N CYS A 3 1.72 -23.37 -64.20
CA CYS A 3 1.41 -22.54 -63.03
C CYS A 3 2.20 -23.07 -61.84
N ILE A 4 3.19 -22.29 -61.40
CA ILE A 4 3.86 -22.50 -60.12
C ILE A 4 2.98 -21.82 -59.07
N VAL A 5 2.33 -22.62 -58.23
CA VAL A 5 1.64 -22.14 -57.03
C VAL A 5 2.72 -21.88 -55.98
N PHE A 6 2.97 -20.61 -55.67
CA PHE A 6 3.74 -20.24 -54.49
C PHE A 6 2.87 -20.47 -53.25
N LEU A 7 3.15 -21.54 -52.53
CA LEU A 7 2.63 -21.73 -51.17
C LEU A 7 3.41 -20.77 -50.26
N ALA A 8 2.80 -19.64 -49.89
CA ALA A 8 3.37 -18.78 -48.86
C ALA A 8 3.26 -19.50 -47.51
N LEU A 9 4.38 -20.06 -47.01
CA LEU A 9 4.49 -20.41 -45.61
C LEU A 9 4.43 -19.11 -44.80
N ALA A 10 3.26 -18.80 -44.22
CA ALA A 10 3.20 -17.86 -43.12
C ALA A 10 3.93 -18.50 -41.94
N VAL A 11 5.14 -18.04 -41.65
CA VAL A 11 5.78 -18.32 -40.36
C VAL A 11 4.92 -17.60 -39.33
N LEU A 12 4.09 -18.37 -38.61
CA LEU A 12 3.43 -17.87 -37.41
C LEU A 12 4.57 -17.54 -36.43
N ALA A 13 4.93 -16.26 -36.32
CA ALA A 13 5.81 -15.83 -35.24
C ALA A 13 5.06 -16.15 -33.94
N LEU A 14 5.60 -17.11 -33.16
CA LEU A 14 5.09 -17.38 -31.81
C LEU A 14 5.07 -16.05 -31.05
N ALA A 15 3.93 -15.76 -30.40
CA ALA A 15 3.77 -14.54 -29.64
C ALA A 15 4.88 -14.47 -28.58
N ARG A 16 5.67 -13.40 -28.63
CA ARG A 16 6.76 -13.13 -27.69
C ARG A 16 6.34 -11.99 -26.80
N HIS A 17 6.29 -12.22 -25.49
CA HIS A 17 5.96 -11.18 -24.53
C HIS A 17 7.07 -10.14 -24.49
N ASP A 18 6.70 -8.86 -24.57
CA ASP A 18 7.62 -7.77 -24.24
C ASP A 18 7.79 -7.67 -22.74
N ILE A 19 8.99 -7.28 -22.32
CA ILE A 19 9.27 -7.03 -20.91
C ILE A 19 8.89 -5.58 -20.63
N ILE A 20 7.94 -5.40 -19.72
CA ILE A 20 7.45 -4.09 -19.34
C ILE A 20 8.55 -3.36 -18.56
N PHE A 21 8.87 -2.16 -19.05
CA PHE A 21 9.72 -1.18 -18.40
C PHE A 21 8.92 0.10 -18.16
N HIS A 22 9.02 0.65 -16.95
CA HIS A 22 8.32 1.86 -16.58
C HIS A 22 9.29 3.06 -16.59
N PRO A 23 9.12 4.03 -17.51
CA PRO A 23 9.99 5.19 -17.58
C PRO A 23 10.09 5.93 -16.24
N GLY A 24 11.32 6.21 -15.81
CA GLY A 24 11.62 6.85 -14.53
C GLY A 24 11.81 5.88 -13.35
N SER A 25 11.39 4.62 -13.47
CA SER A 25 11.67 3.61 -12.44
C SER A 25 13.15 3.23 -12.41
N GLN A 26 13.67 2.95 -11.21
CA GLN A 26 14.97 2.34 -11.03
C GLN A 26 14.79 0.82 -11.00
N ILE A 27 15.22 0.13 -12.05
CA ILE A 27 15.13 -1.33 -12.14
C ILE A 27 16.11 -2.02 -11.20
N ILE A 28 15.76 -3.22 -10.75
CA ILE A 28 16.69 -4.14 -10.10
C ILE A 28 17.19 -5.15 -11.14
N PRO A 29 18.47 -5.11 -11.54
CA PRO A 29 18.99 -5.95 -12.61
C PRO A 29 18.75 -7.44 -12.37
N GLY A 30 18.32 -8.15 -13.42
CA GLY A 30 18.09 -9.60 -13.39
C GLY A 30 16.84 -10.04 -12.62
N ARG A 31 16.08 -9.11 -12.00
CA ARG A 31 14.86 -9.43 -11.26
C ARG A 31 13.61 -9.03 -12.03
N TYR A 32 12.61 -9.91 -11.97
CA TYR A 32 11.38 -9.77 -12.73
C TYR A 32 10.18 -10.22 -11.92
N ILE A 33 9.01 -9.65 -12.24
CA ILE A 33 7.71 -10.17 -11.85
C ILE A 33 7.07 -10.77 -13.10
N VAL A 34 6.69 -12.04 -13.02
CA VAL A 34 6.00 -12.79 -14.08
C VAL A 34 4.55 -12.97 -13.64
N SER A 35 3.62 -12.35 -14.38
CA SER A 35 2.18 -12.55 -14.17
C SER A 35 1.65 -13.58 -15.15
N LEU A 36 0.89 -14.54 -14.64
CA LEU A 36 0.14 -15.50 -15.43
C LEU A 36 -1.22 -14.94 -15.80
N LYS A 37 -1.77 -15.45 -16.90
CA LYS A 37 -3.19 -15.27 -17.23
C LYS A 37 -4.02 -15.83 -16.08
N HIS A 38 -5.09 -15.11 -15.75
CA HIS A 38 -5.89 -15.38 -14.55
C HIS A 38 -7.37 -15.58 -14.85
N ASP A 39 -7.91 -14.86 -15.83
CA ASP A 39 -9.28 -15.04 -16.31
C ASP A 39 -9.40 -16.35 -17.08
N ASP A 40 -10.40 -17.17 -16.74
CA ASP A 40 -10.69 -18.47 -17.37
C ASP A 40 -9.55 -19.52 -17.33
N VAL A 41 -8.53 -19.31 -16.49
CA VAL A 41 -7.41 -20.26 -16.31
C VAL A 41 -7.66 -21.18 -15.11
N SER A 42 -7.70 -22.49 -15.38
CA SER A 42 -7.86 -23.51 -14.34
C SER A 42 -6.66 -23.57 -13.38
N THR A 43 -6.89 -23.98 -12.13
CA THR A 43 -5.81 -24.22 -11.15
C THR A 43 -4.78 -25.23 -11.67
N ALA A 44 -5.24 -26.27 -12.39
CA ALA A 44 -4.34 -27.27 -12.98
C ALA A 44 -3.38 -26.68 -14.01
N ALA A 45 -3.84 -25.74 -14.85
CA ALA A 45 -2.97 -25.07 -15.82
C ALA A 45 -1.90 -24.19 -15.14
N VAL A 46 -2.26 -23.54 -14.03
CA VAL A 46 -1.31 -22.78 -13.20
C VAL A 46 -0.26 -23.70 -12.58
N GLU A 47 -0.69 -24.84 -12.03
CA GLU A 47 0.22 -25.86 -11.48
C GLU A 47 1.14 -26.46 -12.54
N GLU A 48 0.64 -26.69 -13.76
CA GLU A 48 1.43 -27.17 -14.89
C GLU A 48 2.51 -26.16 -15.28
N HIS A 49 2.16 -24.87 -15.35
CA HIS A 49 3.13 -23.81 -15.57
C HIS A 49 4.21 -23.77 -14.48
N HIS A 50 3.81 -23.89 -13.22
CA HIS A 50 4.75 -23.93 -12.10
C HIS A 50 5.70 -25.14 -12.18
N LYS A 51 5.21 -26.32 -12.56
CA LYS A 51 6.06 -27.50 -12.78
C LYS A 51 7.03 -27.29 -13.94
N TRP A 52 6.55 -26.70 -15.05
CA TRP A 52 7.39 -26.39 -16.20
C TRP A 52 8.53 -25.43 -15.83
N ILE A 53 8.24 -24.30 -15.15
CA ILE A 53 9.29 -23.35 -14.80
C ILE A 53 10.29 -23.97 -13.81
N GLN A 54 9.85 -24.81 -12.87
CA GLN A 54 10.77 -25.53 -11.98
C GLN A 54 11.73 -26.43 -12.77
N SER A 55 11.23 -27.20 -13.75
CA SER A 55 12.08 -27.99 -14.64
C SER A 55 13.06 -27.13 -15.46
N VAL A 56 12.62 -25.95 -15.93
CA VAL A 56 13.53 -25.02 -16.62
C VAL A 56 14.65 -24.56 -15.69
N LEU A 57 14.35 -24.28 -14.42
CA LEU A 57 15.33 -23.78 -13.45
C LEU A 57 16.38 -24.83 -13.02
N GLU A 58 16.11 -26.12 -13.16
CA GLU A 58 17.07 -27.20 -12.86
C GLU A 58 18.39 -27.06 -13.65
N ASP A 59 18.31 -26.56 -14.88
CA ASP A 59 19.47 -26.32 -15.76
C ASP A 59 20.09 -24.91 -15.59
N HIS A 60 19.53 -24.08 -14.70
CA HIS A 60 19.89 -22.66 -14.55
C HIS A 60 20.02 -22.26 -13.06
N PRO A 61 21.05 -22.75 -12.34
CA PRO A 61 21.20 -22.58 -10.89
C PRO A 61 21.36 -21.12 -10.41
N GLU A 62 21.70 -20.19 -11.31
CA GLU A 62 21.75 -18.75 -11.06
C GLU A 62 20.37 -18.08 -11.09
N SER A 63 19.35 -18.78 -11.60
CA SER A 63 17.97 -18.31 -11.66
C SER A 63 17.14 -18.94 -10.55
N THR A 64 16.25 -18.17 -9.93
CA THR A 64 15.44 -18.65 -8.81
C THR A 64 14.13 -17.88 -8.69
N ILE A 65 13.09 -18.57 -8.25
CA ILE A 65 11.83 -17.94 -7.84
C ILE A 65 11.98 -17.50 -6.38
N THR A 66 11.81 -16.21 -6.13
CA THR A 66 11.89 -15.62 -4.79
C THR A 66 10.55 -15.55 -4.09
N HIS A 67 9.44 -15.49 -4.86
CA HIS A 67 8.09 -15.45 -4.29
C HIS A 67 7.06 -15.95 -5.30
N VAL A 68 6.01 -16.63 -4.84
CA VAL A 68 4.88 -17.07 -5.66
C VAL A 68 3.63 -16.33 -5.21
N TYR A 69 3.00 -15.62 -6.15
CA TYR A 69 1.73 -14.93 -5.96
C TYR A 69 0.58 -15.86 -6.34
N ASN A 70 -0.40 -16.00 -5.44
CA ASN A 70 -1.58 -16.82 -5.68
C ASN A 70 -2.82 -16.18 -5.04
N THR A 71 -3.45 -15.30 -5.82
CA THR A 71 -4.76 -14.69 -5.53
C THR A 71 -5.66 -14.79 -6.75
N ASP A 72 -6.93 -14.41 -6.61
CA ASP A 72 -7.93 -14.48 -7.70
C ASP A 72 -7.50 -13.74 -8.97
N LYS A 73 -6.81 -12.60 -8.85
CA LYS A 73 -6.39 -11.74 -9.99
C LYS A 73 -4.89 -11.50 -10.11
N LEU A 74 -4.10 -12.10 -9.22
CA LEU A 74 -2.65 -12.07 -9.29
C LEU A 74 -2.13 -13.48 -9.05
N LYS A 75 -1.83 -14.18 -10.14
CA LYS A 75 -1.18 -15.48 -10.17
C LYS A 75 0.16 -15.34 -10.88
N GLY A 76 1.22 -15.93 -10.34
CA GLY A 76 2.54 -15.85 -10.93
C GLY A 76 3.63 -15.85 -9.89
N TYR A 77 4.76 -15.23 -10.21
CA TYR A 77 5.93 -15.27 -9.32
C TYR A 77 6.91 -14.13 -9.61
N ALA A 78 7.68 -13.78 -8.59
CA ALA A 78 8.86 -12.95 -8.74
C ALA A 78 10.12 -13.80 -8.61
N GLY A 79 11.19 -13.40 -9.29
CA GLY A 79 12.44 -14.12 -9.23
C GLY A 79 13.60 -13.40 -9.90
N THR A 80 14.76 -14.03 -9.79
CA THR A 80 15.96 -13.68 -10.56
C THR A 80 16.06 -14.63 -11.74
N PHE A 81 16.16 -14.11 -12.96
CA PHE A 81 16.22 -14.93 -14.17
C PHE A 81 17.35 -14.45 -15.09
N ASN A 82 18.19 -15.38 -15.53
CA ASN A 82 19.17 -15.13 -16.58
C ASN A 82 18.46 -14.95 -17.94
N ASP A 83 19.21 -14.54 -18.97
CA ASP A 83 18.66 -14.30 -20.31
C ASP A 83 18.05 -15.56 -20.96
N GLN A 84 18.57 -16.75 -20.65
CA GLN A 84 18.08 -18.02 -21.23
C GLN A 84 16.71 -18.43 -20.67
N VAL A 85 16.53 -18.33 -19.35
CA VAL A 85 15.26 -18.54 -18.67
C VAL A 85 14.26 -17.47 -19.10
N LEU A 86 14.69 -16.21 -19.15
CA LEU A 86 13.86 -15.10 -19.57
C LEU A 86 13.34 -15.27 -21.00
N GLU A 87 14.18 -15.75 -21.93
CA GLU A 87 13.73 -16.02 -23.30
C GLU A 87 12.70 -17.17 -23.36
N LYS A 88 12.84 -18.20 -22.52
CA LYS A 88 11.82 -19.27 -22.38
C LYS A 88 10.52 -18.73 -21.81
N LEU A 89 10.58 -17.88 -20.78
CA LEU A 89 9.41 -17.24 -20.18
C LEU A 89 8.66 -16.39 -21.21
N ARG A 90 9.38 -15.59 -22.02
CA ARG A 90 8.77 -14.72 -23.02
C ARG A 90 7.94 -15.45 -24.08
N HIS A 91 8.20 -16.74 -24.31
CA HIS A 91 7.50 -17.58 -25.28
C HIS A 91 6.44 -18.50 -24.67
N ASN A 92 6.21 -18.43 -23.35
CA ASN A 92 5.21 -19.28 -22.71
C ASN A 92 3.82 -18.63 -22.77
N ASP A 93 2.85 -19.32 -23.38
CA ASP A 93 1.49 -18.82 -23.60
C ASP A 93 0.64 -18.68 -22.32
N ALA A 94 1.06 -19.26 -21.18
CA ALA A 94 0.37 -19.09 -19.90
C ALA A 94 0.68 -17.73 -19.25
N ILE A 95 1.77 -17.08 -19.66
CA ILE A 95 2.16 -15.77 -19.17
C ILE A 95 1.26 -14.70 -19.78
N GLU A 96 0.90 -13.70 -18.97
CA GLU A 96 0.16 -12.52 -19.41
C GLU A 96 1.13 -11.36 -19.66
N TYR A 97 2.06 -11.14 -18.73
CA TYR A 97 3.16 -10.20 -18.91
C TYR A 97 4.35 -10.54 -18.03
N ILE A 98 5.48 -9.93 -18.37
CA ILE A 98 6.70 -9.92 -17.57
C ILE A 98 7.06 -8.45 -17.37
N GLU A 99 7.34 -8.01 -16.14
CA GLU A 99 7.85 -6.68 -15.86
C GLU A 99 9.18 -6.74 -15.11
N HIS A 100 10.03 -5.74 -15.31
CA HIS A 100 11.21 -5.56 -14.47
C HIS A 100 10.79 -5.29 -13.02
N ASP A 101 11.45 -5.95 -12.07
CA ASP A 101 11.35 -5.55 -10.67
C ASP A 101 12.04 -4.19 -10.47
N GLN A 102 11.54 -3.42 -9.51
CA GLN A 102 11.91 -2.02 -9.33
C GLN A 102 12.28 -1.74 -7.88
N VAL A 103 13.17 -0.76 -7.67
CA VAL A 103 13.47 -0.22 -6.35
C VAL A 103 12.30 0.63 -5.88
N ILE A 104 11.79 0.30 -4.70
CA ILE A 104 10.87 1.11 -3.92
C ILE A 104 11.65 1.75 -2.78
N ASN A 105 11.31 2.98 -2.43
CA ASN A 105 11.94 3.69 -1.32
C ASN A 105 10.94 4.49 -0.49
N ASN A 106 11.35 4.90 0.70
CA ASN A 106 10.59 5.82 1.56
C ASN A 106 10.93 7.30 1.34
N ARG A 107 11.71 7.64 0.29
CA ARG A 107 12.13 9.00 -0.06
C ARG A 107 11.66 9.31 -1.49
N GLU A 108 10.36 9.55 -1.62
CA GLU A 108 9.67 9.51 -2.92
C GLU A 108 10.31 10.41 -4.01
N ARG A 109 10.51 9.82 -5.18
CA ARG A 109 10.48 10.44 -6.52
C ARG A 109 9.63 9.51 -7.39
N LEU A 110 8.57 9.97 -8.09
CA LEU A 110 8.27 9.67 -9.50
C LEU A 110 6.92 10.22 -10.07
N ALA A 111 6.92 10.35 -11.41
CA ALA A 111 5.97 11.03 -12.31
C ALA A 111 4.53 10.46 -12.41
N VAL A 112 3.52 11.37 -12.44
CA VAL A 112 2.08 11.03 -12.50
C VAL A 112 1.37 11.57 -13.76
N ARG A 113 0.50 10.74 -14.37
CA ARG A 113 -0.65 11.10 -15.24
C ARG A 113 -1.92 10.46 -14.68
N TYR A 114 -3.01 11.24 -14.63
CA TYR A 114 -4.29 10.99 -13.92
C TYR A 114 -5.30 10.13 -14.69
N LEU A 115 -6.17 9.42 -13.94
CA LEU A 115 -7.44 8.83 -14.40
C LEU A 115 -8.61 9.49 -13.65
N GLU A 116 -9.75 9.66 -14.32
CA GLU A 116 -10.92 10.45 -13.90
C GLU A 116 -12.06 9.54 -13.39
N GLU A 117 -12.82 9.98 -12.38
CA GLU A 117 -14.14 9.45 -12.02
C GLU A 117 -15.08 10.59 -11.60
N GLU A 118 -16.33 10.56 -12.09
CA GLU A 118 -17.44 11.44 -11.68
C GLU A 118 -18.21 10.84 -10.50
N ILE A 119 -18.66 11.69 -9.56
CA ILE A 119 -19.46 11.28 -8.39
C ILE A 119 -20.83 11.98 -8.44
N VAL A 120 -21.90 11.19 -8.35
CA VAL A 120 -23.29 11.65 -8.15
C VAL A 120 -23.66 11.55 -6.66
N GLN A 121 -24.34 12.58 -6.15
CA GLN A 121 -24.80 12.72 -4.76
C GLN A 121 -26.09 11.94 -4.50
N GLU A 122 -26.16 11.26 -3.35
CA GLU A 122 -27.37 11.06 -2.55
C GLU A 122 -26.96 10.85 -1.08
N LYS A 123 -27.70 11.47 -0.15
CA LYS A 123 -27.51 11.39 1.31
C LYS A 123 -28.71 10.70 1.94
N ASP A 124 -28.46 9.79 2.88
CA ASP A 124 -29.04 9.81 4.23
C ASP A 124 -28.67 8.54 5.02
N SER A 125 -28.02 8.70 6.17
CA SER A 125 -28.18 7.81 7.32
C SER A 125 -27.70 8.48 8.61
N PHE A 126 -28.61 8.64 9.56
CA PHE A 126 -28.44 9.29 10.86
C PHE A 126 -28.07 8.26 11.94
N PHE A 127 -27.00 8.49 12.69
CA PHE A 127 -26.52 7.62 13.78
C PHE A 127 -26.52 8.33 15.15
N PRO A 128 -26.63 7.59 16.27
CA PRO A 128 -26.73 8.18 17.60
C PRO A 128 -25.40 8.81 18.07
N ARG A 129 -25.49 10.08 18.52
CA ARG A 129 -24.38 10.93 18.99
C ARG A 129 -23.65 10.34 20.20
N GLN A 130 -22.35 10.12 20.09
CA GLN A 130 -21.47 9.91 21.25
C GLN A 130 -20.68 11.18 21.53
N ARG A 131 -20.54 11.55 22.81
CA ARG A 131 -19.63 12.63 23.19
C ARG A 131 -18.19 12.19 22.85
N PRO A 132 -17.41 13.00 22.11
CA PRO A 132 -16.03 12.66 21.81
C PRO A 132 -15.17 12.62 23.07
N SER A 133 -14.12 11.80 23.03
CA SER A 133 -12.97 11.93 23.92
C SER A 133 -12.09 13.08 23.44
N VAL A 134 -11.40 13.75 24.36
CA VAL A 134 -10.53 14.90 24.04
C VAL A 134 -9.14 14.67 24.62
N GLN A 135 -8.10 14.85 23.80
CA GLN A 135 -6.73 15.03 24.26
C GLN A 135 -6.41 16.53 24.24
N GLU A 136 -6.09 17.08 25.40
CA GLU A 136 -5.57 18.44 25.54
C GLU A 136 -4.08 18.48 25.20
N ASN A 137 -3.59 19.65 24.78
CA ASN A 137 -2.18 19.86 24.38
C ASN A 137 -1.71 18.84 23.32
N ALA A 138 -2.61 18.46 22.43
CA ALA A 138 -2.33 17.53 21.36
C ALA A 138 -1.37 18.18 20.33
N PRO A 139 -0.42 17.41 19.76
CA PRO A 139 0.46 17.90 18.71
C PRO A 139 -0.34 18.39 17.50
N TRP A 140 0.26 19.29 16.73
CA TRP A 140 -0.42 19.93 15.60
C TRP A 140 -1.00 18.92 14.60
N GLY A 141 -0.26 17.83 14.31
CA GLY A 141 -0.67 16.80 13.35
C GLY A 141 -2.08 16.27 13.58
N ILE A 142 -2.38 15.85 14.82
CA ILE A 142 -3.71 15.33 15.19
C ILE A 142 -4.71 16.45 15.51
N SER A 143 -4.27 17.54 16.15
CA SER A 143 -5.15 18.69 16.45
C SER A 143 -5.77 19.28 15.18
N ARG A 144 -4.99 19.38 14.10
CA ARG A 144 -5.46 19.88 12.80
C ARG A 144 -6.54 19.00 12.20
N VAL A 145 -6.47 17.68 12.39
CA VAL A 145 -7.45 16.73 11.83
C VAL A 145 -8.84 16.89 12.47
N SER A 146 -8.94 17.30 13.74
CA SER A 146 -10.23 17.46 14.43
C SER A 146 -10.62 18.92 14.71
N SER A 147 -10.15 19.87 13.91
CA SER A 147 -10.36 21.30 14.18
C SER A 147 -10.85 22.08 12.97
N ARG A 148 -11.82 22.97 13.22
CA ARG A 148 -12.24 24.05 12.32
C ARG A 148 -12.47 25.30 13.20
N PRO A 149 -11.73 26.42 13.02
CA PRO A 149 -10.66 26.66 12.04
C PRO A 149 -9.38 25.84 12.30
N ILE A 150 -8.48 25.82 11.31
CA ILE A 150 -7.18 25.12 11.40
C ILE A 150 -6.32 25.77 12.52
N PRO A 151 -5.78 25.00 13.47
CA PRO A 151 -4.94 25.53 14.55
C PRO A 151 -3.56 25.92 14.02
N GLU A 152 -2.97 26.97 14.58
CA GLU A 152 -1.62 27.44 14.25
C GLU A 152 -0.51 26.62 14.94
N ALA A 153 -0.86 25.85 15.98
CA ALA A 153 0.08 25.07 16.79
C ALA A 153 -0.62 23.89 17.49
N TYR A 154 -0.15 23.53 18.69
CA TYR A 154 -0.81 22.57 19.57
C TYR A 154 -2.25 23.00 19.89
N GLY A 155 -3.13 22.03 20.08
CA GLY A 155 -4.53 22.29 20.35
C GLY A 155 -5.21 21.11 21.05
N ASN A 156 -6.53 21.04 20.86
CA ASN A 156 -7.30 19.90 21.33
C ASN A 156 -7.51 18.91 20.18
N TYR A 157 -7.42 17.63 20.48
CA TYR A 157 -7.77 16.57 19.56
C TYR A 157 -9.02 15.82 20.03
N SER A 158 -10.09 15.88 19.25
CA SER A 158 -11.35 15.19 19.52
C SER A 158 -11.46 13.91 18.68
N TYR A 159 -11.73 12.78 19.33
CA TYR A 159 -11.80 11.46 18.70
C TYR A 159 -12.95 10.62 19.28
N PRO A 160 -13.51 9.65 18.52
CA PRO A 160 -14.56 8.75 19.03
C PRO A 160 -14.05 7.92 20.21
N VAL A 161 -14.94 7.58 21.15
CA VAL A 161 -14.59 6.74 22.31
C VAL A 161 -14.03 5.38 21.88
N SER A 162 -14.49 4.83 20.74
CA SER A 162 -13.94 3.60 20.17
C SER A 162 -12.46 3.75 19.80
N ALA A 163 -12.02 4.94 19.39
CA ALA A 163 -10.63 5.26 19.02
C ALA A 163 -9.99 4.26 18.04
N GLY A 164 -10.76 3.60 17.16
CA GLY A 164 -10.23 2.58 16.26
C GLY A 164 -10.25 1.14 16.81
N ASN A 165 -10.93 0.90 17.95
CA ASN A 165 -11.02 -0.42 18.58
C ASN A 165 -11.50 -1.49 17.60
N GLY A 166 -10.78 -2.60 17.54
CA GLY A 166 -11.12 -3.76 16.69
C GLY A 166 -10.74 -3.59 15.22
N ILE A 167 -9.98 -2.54 14.87
CA ILE A 167 -9.45 -2.33 13.53
C ILE A 167 -7.99 -2.77 13.49
N ASP A 168 -7.67 -3.58 12.48
CA ASP A 168 -6.30 -4.00 12.18
C ASP A 168 -5.69 -3.05 11.15
N VAL A 169 -4.60 -2.38 11.50
CA VAL A 169 -3.87 -1.48 10.61
C VAL A 169 -2.51 -2.08 10.27
N TYR A 170 -2.36 -2.51 9.01
CA TYR A 170 -1.13 -3.03 8.44
C TYR A 170 -0.24 -1.89 7.95
N VAL A 171 0.92 -1.73 8.56
CA VAL A 171 1.93 -0.73 8.17
C VAL A 171 2.92 -1.43 7.23
N ILE A 172 2.74 -1.20 5.93
CA ILE A 172 3.57 -1.77 4.86
C ILE A 172 4.75 -0.81 4.64
N ASP A 173 5.86 -1.04 5.37
CA ASP A 173 6.97 -0.08 5.48
C ASP A 173 8.30 -0.74 5.89
N THR A 174 9.16 -0.06 6.66
CA THR A 174 10.47 -0.55 7.15
C THR A 174 10.39 -1.49 8.35
N GLY A 175 9.19 -1.67 8.92
CA GLY A 175 8.93 -2.40 10.16
C GLY A 175 8.21 -1.52 11.20
N ILE A 176 8.03 -2.03 12.42
CA ILE A 176 7.63 -1.22 13.58
C ILE A 176 8.52 -1.63 14.76
N TYR A 177 8.99 -0.67 15.55
CA TYR A 177 9.54 -0.97 16.87
C TYR A 177 8.40 -1.27 17.86
N VAL A 178 7.95 -2.52 17.89
CA VAL A 178 6.69 -2.93 18.53
C VAL A 178 6.70 -2.75 20.05
N GLU A 179 7.87 -2.70 20.68
CA GLU A 179 8.05 -2.46 22.12
C GLU A 179 7.97 -0.98 22.52
N HIS A 180 7.79 -0.05 21.57
CA HIS A 180 7.68 1.36 21.88
C HIS A 180 6.46 1.64 22.78
N SER A 181 6.66 2.44 23.83
CA SER A 181 5.63 2.81 24.80
C SER A 181 4.37 3.43 24.20
N GLN A 182 4.49 4.11 23.05
CA GLN A 182 3.37 4.70 22.32
C GLN A 182 2.34 3.66 21.87
N PHE A 183 2.74 2.40 21.73
CA PHE A 183 1.86 1.34 21.27
C PHE A 183 1.17 0.59 22.40
N GLU A 184 1.67 0.68 23.64
CA GLU A 184 1.07 0.03 24.82
C GLU A 184 0.73 -1.47 24.59
N GLY A 185 1.59 -2.17 23.83
CA GLY A 185 1.40 -3.58 23.47
C GLY A 185 0.43 -3.85 22.31
N ARG A 186 -0.14 -2.82 21.67
CA ARG A 186 -1.06 -2.94 20.52
C ARG A 186 -0.34 -3.16 19.18
N ALA A 187 0.98 -2.99 19.13
CA ALA A 187 1.79 -3.26 17.95
C ALA A 187 2.36 -4.69 17.98
N LYS A 188 2.37 -5.36 16.82
CA LYS A 188 2.95 -6.69 16.65
C LYS A 188 3.58 -6.88 15.27
N TRP A 189 4.48 -7.86 15.17
CA TRP A 189 5.03 -8.29 13.89
C TRP A 189 4.04 -9.13 13.08
N GLY A 190 4.01 -8.88 11.77
CA GLY A 190 3.24 -9.65 10.79
C GLY A 190 4.16 -10.49 9.90
N THR A 191 4.89 -9.83 9.00
CA THR A 191 5.79 -10.50 8.03
C THR A 191 6.91 -9.57 7.57
N SER A 192 7.99 -10.15 7.03
CA SER A 192 9.09 -9.44 6.39
C SER A 192 9.39 -10.02 5.01
N PHE A 193 9.54 -9.14 4.02
CA PHE A 193 10.01 -9.42 2.67
C PHE A 193 11.47 -8.99 2.46
N ILE A 194 12.16 -8.63 3.54
CA ILE A 194 13.60 -8.36 3.57
C ILE A 194 14.28 -9.55 4.25
N SER A 195 14.55 -10.60 3.49
CA SER A 195 14.99 -11.90 4.03
C SER A 195 16.36 -11.90 4.69
N TRP A 196 17.16 -10.86 4.46
CA TRP A 196 18.50 -10.70 5.04
C TRP A 196 18.53 -9.80 6.28
N GLU A 197 17.38 -9.27 6.72
CA GLU A 197 17.24 -8.54 7.98
C GLU A 197 16.30 -9.29 8.93
N GLY A 198 16.45 -9.05 10.23
CA GLY A 198 15.51 -9.55 11.23
C GLY A 198 14.24 -8.70 11.31
N ASP A 199 13.33 -9.14 12.18
CA ASP A 199 12.07 -8.45 12.50
C ASP A 199 12.33 -7.28 13.45
N PHE A 200 12.95 -6.23 12.91
CA PHE A 200 13.12 -4.94 13.57
C PHE A 200 12.96 -3.80 12.55
N ASP A 201 12.52 -2.64 13.00
CA ASP A 201 12.54 -1.43 12.18
C ASP A 201 13.90 -0.75 12.33
N GLY A 202 14.84 -1.03 11.43
CA GLY A 202 16.17 -0.41 11.46
C GLY A 202 16.23 1.00 10.85
N ASN A 203 15.12 1.50 10.30
CA ASN A 203 15.07 2.82 9.67
C ASN A 203 14.33 3.87 10.53
N GLY A 204 13.26 3.44 11.22
CA GLY A 204 12.38 4.28 12.04
C GLY A 204 11.17 4.86 11.32
N HIS A 205 11.15 4.82 9.99
CA HIS A 205 10.07 5.38 9.18
C HIS A 205 8.73 4.67 9.43
N GLY A 206 8.72 3.34 9.45
CA GLY A 206 7.53 2.56 9.75
C GLY A 206 7.03 2.74 11.19
N THR A 207 7.95 2.87 12.17
CA THR A 207 7.60 3.23 13.56
C THR A 207 6.95 4.61 13.65
N HIS A 208 7.45 5.59 12.92
CA HIS A 208 6.86 6.94 12.85
C HIS A 208 5.45 6.93 12.25
N CYS A 209 5.28 6.22 11.14
CA CYS A 209 3.96 6.02 10.51
C CYS A 209 3.00 5.33 11.48
N ALA A 210 3.43 4.24 12.13
CA ALA A 210 2.62 3.52 13.12
C ALA A 210 2.24 4.40 14.32
N GLY A 211 3.16 5.23 14.81
CA GLY A 211 2.90 6.20 15.88
C GLY A 211 1.87 7.26 15.50
N THR A 212 1.90 7.73 14.25
CA THR A 212 0.93 8.72 13.73
C THR A 212 -0.45 8.09 13.53
N ILE A 213 -0.50 6.81 13.15
CA ILE A 213 -1.75 6.05 13.02
C ILE A 213 -2.36 5.82 14.40
N GLY A 214 -1.60 5.22 15.32
CA GLY A 214 -2.17 4.60 16.52
C GLY A 214 -1.33 4.73 17.79
N GLY A 215 -0.37 5.65 17.85
CA GLY A 215 0.33 5.99 19.09
C GLY A 215 -0.60 6.62 20.13
N LYS A 216 -0.31 6.40 21.42
CA LYS A 216 -1.09 6.98 22.52
C LYS A 216 -1.14 8.51 22.46
N ASP A 217 0.00 9.16 22.27
CA ASP A 217 0.08 10.63 22.31
C ASP A 217 0.00 11.26 20.92
N PHE A 218 0.56 10.58 19.91
CA PHE A 218 0.67 11.08 18.53
C PHE A 218 -0.35 10.49 17.56
N GLY A 219 -1.06 9.42 17.95
CA GLY A 219 -1.94 8.67 17.07
C GLY A 219 -3.30 9.32 16.87
N VAL A 220 -3.80 9.24 15.64
CA VAL A 220 -5.18 9.58 15.27
C VAL A 220 -6.15 8.53 15.83
N ALA A 221 -5.91 7.24 15.58
CA ALA A 221 -6.74 6.13 16.04
C ALA A 221 -6.06 5.36 17.18
N LYS A 222 -6.18 5.90 18.39
CA LYS A 222 -5.39 5.50 19.57
C LYS A 222 -5.61 4.08 20.08
N ASN A 223 -6.58 3.33 19.56
CA ASN A 223 -6.94 1.98 20.02
C ASN A 223 -7.02 0.96 18.87
N VAL A 224 -6.31 1.21 17.77
CA VAL A 224 -6.12 0.21 16.70
C VAL A 224 -5.08 -0.84 17.08
N ASN A 225 -5.15 -2.00 16.43
CA ASN A 225 -4.07 -2.98 16.40
C ASN A 225 -3.10 -2.61 15.27
N LEU A 226 -1.81 -2.45 15.57
CA LEU A 226 -0.79 -2.13 14.56
C LEU A 226 -0.04 -3.41 14.17
N ILE A 227 0.03 -3.71 12.87
CA ILE A 227 0.73 -4.89 12.35
C ILE A 227 1.85 -4.46 11.41
N ALA A 228 3.10 -4.84 11.73
CA ALA A 228 4.25 -4.55 10.90
C ALA A 228 4.32 -5.49 9.68
N VAL A 229 4.36 -4.90 8.48
CA VAL A 229 4.62 -5.60 7.22
C VAL A 229 5.87 -4.99 6.59
N LYS A 230 7.02 -5.60 6.86
CA LYS A 230 8.32 -5.06 6.44
C LYS A 230 8.59 -5.36 4.98
N VAL A 231 8.59 -4.33 4.14
CA VAL A 231 8.89 -4.41 2.70
C VAL A 231 10.08 -3.52 2.31
N LEU A 232 10.55 -2.67 3.23
CA LEU A 232 11.75 -1.88 3.10
C LEU A 232 12.80 -2.29 4.13
N SER A 233 14.06 -2.28 3.70
CA SER A 233 15.21 -2.55 4.57
C SER A 233 15.48 -1.37 5.53
N SER A 234 16.45 -1.55 6.43
CA SER A 234 16.96 -0.47 7.31
C SER A 234 17.49 0.73 6.51
N GLY A 235 17.89 0.51 5.25
CA GLY A 235 18.27 1.57 4.31
C GLY A 235 17.10 2.38 3.74
N GLY A 236 15.86 2.02 4.03
CA GLY A 236 14.66 2.69 3.52
C GLY A 236 14.30 2.30 2.08
N SER A 237 14.84 1.18 1.58
CA SER A 237 14.61 0.68 0.22
C SER A 237 14.25 -0.80 0.20
N GLY A 238 13.45 -1.20 -0.77
CA GLY A 238 13.01 -2.57 -1.02
C GLY A 238 12.69 -2.80 -2.50
N SER A 239 12.07 -3.94 -2.82
CA SER A 239 11.66 -4.28 -4.19
C SER A 239 10.15 -4.18 -4.38
N MET A 240 9.72 -3.81 -5.59
CA MET A 240 8.30 -3.82 -5.98
C MET A 240 7.68 -5.19 -5.74
N SER A 241 8.41 -6.26 -6.10
CA SER A 241 8.01 -7.64 -5.81
C SER A 241 7.74 -7.91 -4.32
N GLY A 242 8.51 -7.29 -3.42
CA GLY A 242 8.34 -7.41 -1.97
C GLY A 242 7.12 -6.65 -1.46
N VAL A 243 6.84 -5.46 -2.02
CA VAL A 243 5.61 -4.70 -1.74
C VAL A 243 4.37 -5.47 -2.17
N VAL A 244 4.37 -6.00 -3.39
CA VAL A 244 3.28 -6.85 -3.92
C VAL A 244 3.06 -8.07 -3.04
N GLY A 245 4.15 -8.73 -2.60
CA GLY A 245 4.07 -9.86 -1.66
C GLY A 245 3.51 -9.45 -0.29
N GLY A 246 3.89 -8.28 0.21
CA GLY A 246 3.34 -7.69 1.43
C GLY A 246 1.83 -7.49 1.36
N ILE A 247 1.34 -6.91 0.25
CA ILE A 247 -0.10 -6.72 0.03
C ILE A 247 -0.83 -8.06 -0.06
N GLU A 248 -0.28 -9.03 -0.80
CA GLU A 248 -0.84 -10.38 -0.86
C GLU A 248 -0.95 -11.01 0.53
N TRP A 249 0.10 -10.89 1.35
CA TRP A 249 0.08 -11.41 2.72
C TRP A 249 -1.01 -10.73 3.56
N VAL A 250 -1.17 -9.41 3.44
CA VAL A 250 -2.25 -8.66 4.12
C VAL A 250 -3.63 -9.18 3.71
N VAL A 251 -3.86 -9.44 2.42
CA VAL A 251 -5.12 -10.03 1.94
C VAL A 251 -5.36 -11.39 2.57
N LYS A 252 -4.35 -12.26 2.60
CA LYS A 252 -4.46 -13.59 3.21
C LYS A 252 -4.74 -13.50 4.70
N GLU A 253 -4.10 -12.55 5.40
CA GLU A 253 -4.32 -12.34 6.83
C GLU A 253 -5.73 -11.82 7.13
N HIS A 254 -6.17 -10.80 6.37
CA HIS A 254 -7.52 -10.25 6.47
C HIS A 254 -8.60 -11.32 6.29
N LEU A 255 -8.44 -12.20 5.31
CA LEU A 255 -9.40 -13.26 5.00
C LEU A 255 -9.47 -14.39 6.04
N LYS A 256 -8.52 -14.47 7.00
CA LYS A 256 -8.62 -15.43 8.12
C LYS A 256 -9.81 -15.13 9.04
N ASN A 257 -10.25 -13.87 9.08
CA ASN A 257 -11.42 -13.46 9.83
C ASN A 257 -12.40 -12.71 8.92
N PRO A 258 -13.54 -13.31 8.53
CA PRO A 258 -14.53 -12.67 7.65
C PRO A 258 -15.15 -11.39 8.21
N LYS A 259 -14.96 -11.10 9.50
CA LYS A 259 -15.42 -9.87 10.17
C LYS A 259 -14.28 -8.87 10.40
N ALA A 260 -13.07 -9.16 9.93
CA ALA A 260 -11.94 -8.25 10.07
C ALA A 260 -12.27 -6.93 9.36
N LYS A 261 -11.95 -5.83 10.01
CA LYS A 261 -11.91 -4.51 9.39
C LYS A 261 -10.46 -4.10 9.33
N SER A 262 -9.96 -3.93 8.12
CA SER A 262 -8.53 -3.81 7.88
C SER A 262 -8.20 -2.55 7.08
N VAL A 263 -7.12 -1.90 7.50
CA VAL A 263 -6.52 -0.75 6.83
C VAL A 263 -5.08 -1.09 6.47
N ALA A 264 -4.67 -0.83 5.24
CA ALA A 264 -3.28 -0.88 4.81
C ALA A 264 -2.76 0.55 4.61
N SER A 265 -1.67 0.87 5.27
CA SER A 265 -0.95 2.14 5.12
C SER A 265 0.34 1.89 4.36
N MET A 266 0.54 2.63 3.27
CA MET A 266 1.73 2.55 2.41
C MET A 266 2.33 3.93 2.17
N SER A 267 3.33 4.28 2.96
CA SER A 267 4.09 5.53 2.83
C SER A 267 5.36 5.31 1.99
N LEU A 268 5.16 4.81 0.77
CA LEU A 268 6.21 4.31 -0.12
C LEU A 268 6.12 4.95 -1.50
N GLY A 269 7.27 5.22 -2.13
CA GLY A 269 7.37 5.74 -3.48
C GLY A 269 8.12 4.82 -4.43
N GLY A 270 7.66 4.76 -5.68
CA GLY A 270 8.33 4.01 -6.74
C GLY A 270 7.69 4.23 -8.11
N GLY A 271 8.18 3.51 -9.10
CA GLY A 271 7.61 3.54 -10.44
C GLY A 271 6.24 2.87 -10.51
N ARG A 272 5.55 3.11 -11.63
CA ARG A 272 4.32 2.39 -11.97
C ARG A 272 4.59 0.89 -12.04
N SER A 273 3.60 0.08 -11.66
CA SER A 273 3.66 -1.37 -11.82
C SER A 273 2.24 -1.96 -11.95
N PRO A 274 1.93 -2.70 -13.04
CA PRO A 274 0.66 -3.39 -13.16
C PRO A 274 0.46 -4.44 -12.07
N SER A 275 1.53 -5.06 -11.56
CA SER A 275 1.40 -6.03 -10.46
C SER A 275 1.01 -5.38 -9.15
N LEU A 276 1.52 -4.16 -8.87
CA LEU A 276 1.10 -3.37 -7.71
C LEU A 276 -0.38 -2.99 -7.82
N ASP A 277 -0.79 -2.43 -8.97
CA ASP A 277 -2.18 -2.03 -9.21
C ASP A 277 -3.13 -3.22 -9.01
N ARG A 278 -2.79 -4.40 -9.53
CA ARG A 278 -3.56 -5.63 -9.32
C ARG A 278 -3.63 -6.08 -7.87
N ALA A 279 -2.51 -6.03 -7.14
CA ALA A 279 -2.48 -6.44 -5.74
C ALA A 279 -3.39 -5.55 -4.89
N VAL A 280 -3.34 -4.24 -5.11
CA VAL A 280 -4.23 -3.28 -4.44
C VAL A 280 -5.69 -3.52 -4.85
N ASP A 281 -5.98 -3.71 -6.13
CA ASP A 281 -7.33 -4.02 -6.62
C ASP A 281 -7.92 -5.28 -5.98
N VAL A 282 -7.12 -6.34 -5.86
CA VAL A 282 -7.53 -7.57 -5.15
C VAL A 282 -7.84 -7.24 -3.69
N ALA A 283 -6.95 -6.51 -3.02
CA ALA A 283 -7.11 -6.21 -1.61
C ALA A 283 -8.36 -5.35 -1.33
N VAL A 284 -8.58 -4.31 -2.13
CA VAL A 284 -9.78 -3.45 -2.05
C VAL A 284 -11.06 -4.24 -2.32
N LYS A 285 -11.06 -5.12 -3.33
CA LYS A 285 -12.22 -6.01 -3.62
C LYS A 285 -12.51 -6.99 -2.49
N LYS A 286 -11.50 -7.37 -1.70
CA LYS A 286 -11.66 -8.23 -0.53
C LYS A 286 -12.04 -7.47 0.74
N GLY A 287 -12.11 -6.13 0.70
CA GLY A 287 -12.56 -5.29 1.83
C GLY A 287 -11.43 -4.62 2.61
N VAL A 288 -10.18 -4.70 2.16
CA VAL A 288 -9.06 -3.98 2.77
C VAL A 288 -9.09 -2.52 2.30
N HIS A 289 -9.04 -1.58 3.24
CA HIS A 289 -9.01 -0.15 2.96
C HIS A 289 -7.58 0.33 2.82
N PHE A 290 -7.29 1.22 1.87
CA PHE A 290 -5.92 1.70 1.62
C PHE A 290 -5.79 3.20 1.86
N ALA A 291 -4.68 3.58 2.50
CA ALA A 291 -4.10 4.91 2.43
C ALA A 291 -2.71 4.79 1.82
N VAL A 292 -2.47 5.53 0.74
CA VAL A 292 -1.21 5.51 -0.01
C VAL A 292 -0.72 6.93 -0.22
N ALA A 293 0.59 7.14 -0.11
CA ALA A 293 1.20 8.44 -0.34
C ALA A 293 1.10 8.87 -1.81
N ALA A 294 0.91 10.17 -2.03
CA ALA A 294 0.62 10.74 -3.34
C ALA A 294 1.85 11.10 -4.19
N GLY A 295 3.08 11.02 -3.66
CA GLY A 295 4.30 11.54 -4.29
C GLY A 295 4.75 12.89 -3.72
N ASN A 296 6.06 13.08 -3.47
CA ASN A 296 6.63 14.26 -2.80
C ASN A 296 7.10 15.39 -3.74
N GLU A 297 6.59 15.51 -4.96
CA GLU A 297 7.16 16.45 -5.94
C GLU A 297 6.73 17.92 -5.83
N ASN A 298 5.92 18.32 -4.83
CA ASN A 298 5.56 19.74 -4.62
C ASN A 298 5.09 20.07 -3.19
N GLN A 299 5.88 19.65 -2.18
CA GLN A 299 5.55 19.55 -0.74
C GLN A 299 4.58 20.57 -0.12
N ASP A 300 3.67 20.07 0.72
CA ASP A 300 3.45 20.59 2.08
C ASP A 300 2.85 19.54 3.05
N ALA A 301 3.65 19.11 4.04
CA ALA A 301 3.25 18.34 5.24
C ALA A 301 4.41 18.44 6.25
N PHE A 302 4.57 19.62 6.86
CA PHE A 302 5.70 19.93 7.75
C PHE A 302 5.51 19.42 9.19
N ASP A 303 6.64 19.05 9.79
CA ASP A 303 6.89 18.94 11.23
C ASP A 303 5.93 18.01 12.01
N ILE A 304 5.73 16.80 11.48
CA ILE A 304 4.94 15.78 12.17
C ILE A 304 5.80 15.04 13.20
N ALA A 305 5.52 15.29 14.48
CA ALA A 305 6.08 14.54 15.60
C ALA A 305 5.40 13.18 15.76
N SER A 306 6.19 12.11 15.92
CA SER A 306 5.69 10.76 16.22
C SER A 306 6.77 9.89 16.88
N ALA A 307 6.37 8.67 17.26
CA ALA A 307 7.25 7.59 17.72
C ALA A 307 8.46 7.41 16.76
N TRP A 308 9.62 7.11 17.31
CA TRP A 308 10.83 6.93 16.51
C TRP A 308 11.65 5.73 16.96
N ILE A 309 12.50 5.25 16.07
CA ILE A 309 13.51 4.24 16.41
C ILE A 309 14.61 4.88 17.29
N GLY A 310 15.03 4.18 18.34
CA GLY A 310 16.22 4.54 19.12
C GLY A 310 16.10 4.20 20.60
N ASP A 311 14.90 4.36 21.15
CA ASP A 311 14.53 3.93 22.49
C ASP A 311 13.01 3.77 22.59
N THR A 312 12.53 3.17 23.67
CA THR A 312 11.13 2.88 23.98
C THR A 312 10.24 4.12 24.07
N ASP A 313 10.81 5.31 24.28
CA ASP A 313 10.11 6.60 24.36
C ASP A 313 10.60 7.63 23.32
N ALA A 314 11.39 7.21 22.34
CA ALA A 314 12.01 8.13 21.39
C ALA A 314 10.97 8.81 20.48
N VAL A 315 11.12 10.12 20.26
CA VAL A 315 10.25 10.93 19.39
C VAL A 315 11.10 11.61 18.33
N ASN A 316 10.58 11.68 17.11
CA ASN A 316 11.21 12.44 16.03
C ASN A 316 10.18 13.21 15.21
N VAL A 317 10.63 14.28 14.57
CA VAL A 317 9.83 15.18 13.75
C VAL A 317 10.29 15.05 12.30
N ILE A 318 9.40 14.60 11.42
CA ILE A 318 9.68 14.44 9.98
C ILE A 318 8.52 14.97 9.14
N SER A 319 8.80 15.26 7.86
CA SER A 319 7.90 15.96 6.94
C SER A 319 7.75 15.19 5.62
N GLY A 320 6.60 15.34 4.94
CA GLY A 320 6.33 14.77 3.61
C GLY A 320 4.96 14.09 3.48
N THR A 321 4.55 13.73 2.27
CA THR A 321 3.31 12.96 1.99
C THR A 321 3.25 11.62 2.73
N SER A 322 4.42 11.02 2.99
CA SER A 322 4.59 9.86 3.86
C SER A 322 4.02 10.08 5.26
N MET A 323 3.87 11.33 5.71
CA MET A 323 3.31 11.70 7.01
C MET A 323 1.83 12.09 6.91
N ALA A 324 1.34 12.46 5.72
CA ALA A 324 -0.09 12.67 5.48
C ALA A 324 -0.86 11.33 5.41
N THR A 325 -0.27 10.32 4.78
CA THR A 325 -0.82 8.96 4.64
C THR A 325 -1.23 8.30 5.96
N PRO A 326 -0.39 8.25 7.01
CA PRO A 326 -0.78 7.67 8.29
C PRO A 326 -1.90 8.43 9.01
N HIS A 327 -2.04 9.75 8.78
CA HIS A 327 -3.22 10.46 9.28
C HIS A 327 -4.50 9.97 8.60
N VAL A 328 -4.48 9.77 7.27
CA VAL A 328 -5.62 9.22 6.51
C VAL A 328 -5.93 7.80 6.98
N ALA A 329 -4.92 6.94 7.14
CA ALA A 329 -5.10 5.57 7.67
C ALA A 329 -5.73 5.56 9.06
N GLY A 330 -5.28 6.45 9.95
CA GLY A 330 -5.90 6.63 11.27
C GLY A 330 -7.36 7.06 11.18
N VAL A 331 -7.69 8.05 10.35
CA VAL A 331 -9.08 8.48 10.18
C VAL A 331 -9.95 7.36 9.61
N ILE A 332 -9.48 6.63 8.58
CA ILE A 332 -10.15 5.42 8.07
C ILE A 332 -10.48 4.46 9.21
N ALA A 333 -9.53 4.18 10.10
CA ALA A 333 -9.76 3.30 11.24
C ALA A 333 -10.80 3.85 12.23
N LEU A 334 -10.85 5.16 12.45
CA LEU A 334 -11.90 5.78 13.27
C LEU A 334 -13.30 5.54 12.69
N TYR A 335 -13.49 5.74 11.38
CA TYR A 335 -14.77 5.48 10.71
C TYR A 335 -15.16 4.00 10.80
N LEU A 336 -14.23 3.10 10.48
CA LEU A 336 -14.50 1.66 10.48
C LEU A 336 -14.81 1.11 11.88
N ALA A 337 -14.32 1.75 12.95
CA ALA A 337 -14.63 1.35 14.32
C ALA A 337 -16.06 1.68 14.75
N ILE A 338 -16.72 2.63 14.08
CA ILE A 338 -18.09 3.04 14.40
C ILE A 338 -19.11 2.66 13.34
N GLN A 339 -18.67 2.41 12.10
CA GLN A 339 -19.51 2.11 10.95
C GLN A 339 -18.95 0.94 10.14
N ASP A 340 -19.81 0.24 9.42
CA ASP A 340 -19.41 -0.82 8.49
C ASP A 340 -19.47 -0.27 7.06
N LEU A 341 -18.36 0.33 6.62
CA LEU A 341 -18.24 0.98 5.33
C LEU A 341 -17.31 0.16 4.45
N ASN A 342 -17.71 -0.03 3.19
CA ASN A 342 -16.79 -0.53 2.17
C ASN A 342 -15.88 0.61 1.65
N PRO A 343 -14.80 0.30 0.91
CA PRO A 343 -13.84 1.31 0.46
C PRO A 343 -14.45 2.46 -0.36
N THR A 344 -15.44 2.17 -1.21
CA THR A 344 -16.12 3.18 -2.03
C THR A 344 -16.98 4.11 -1.16
N GLN A 345 -17.73 3.56 -0.21
CA GLN A 345 -18.53 4.34 0.73
C GLN A 345 -17.63 5.22 1.59
N LEU A 346 -16.56 4.64 2.16
CA LEU A 346 -15.65 5.39 3.03
C LEU A 346 -14.94 6.53 2.30
N LYS A 347 -14.50 6.33 1.06
CA LYS A 347 -13.92 7.41 0.24
C LYS A 347 -14.89 8.58 0.08
N LYS A 348 -16.19 8.30 -0.10
CA LYS A 348 -17.22 9.35 -0.22
C LYS A 348 -17.37 10.11 1.10
N GLU A 349 -17.44 9.43 2.24
CA GLU A 349 -17.52 10.07 3.56
C GLU A 349 -16.30 10.95 3.84
N LEU A 350 -15.09 10.43 3.65
CA LEU A 350 -13.84 11.20 3.88
C LEU A 350 -13.77 12.47 3.03
N VAL A 351 -14.21 12.38 1.76
CA VAL A 351 -14.26 13.55 0.88
C VAL A 351 -15.39 14.49 1.32
N SER A 352 -16.58 14.00 1.66
CA SER A 352 -17.67 14.82 2.18
C SER A 352 -17.21 15.66 3.38
N ASP A 353 -16.55 15.00 4.33
CA ASP A 353 -16.30 15.54 5.66
C ASP A 353 -15.00 16.34 5.75
N SER A 354 -14.21 16.33 4.67
CA SER A 354 -13.03 17.18 4.53
C SER A 354 -13.37 18.67 4.57
N THR A 355 -12.44 19.47 5.09
CA THR A 355 -12.50 20.93 4.98
C THR A 355 -12.19 21.34 3.53
N LYS A 356 -13.15 21.99 2.88
CA LYS A 356 -13.09 22.36 1.45
C LYS A 356 -12.42 23.70 1.21
N ASP A 357 -11.75 23.82 0.07
CA ASP A 357 -11.32 25.10 -0.52
C ASP A 357 -10.35 25.94 0.34
N VAL A 358 -9.65 25.31 1.29
CA VAL A 358 -8.69 25.99 2.18
C VAL A 358 -7.25 25.93 1.69
N ILE A 359 -6.90 24.98 0.83
CA ILE A 359 -5.54 24.84 0.30
C ILE A 359 -5.36 25.81 -0.88
N LYS A 360 -4.31 26.63 -0.84
CA LYS A 360 -4.02 27.64 -1.87
C LYS A 360 -2.97 27.13 -2.86
N GLY A 361 -2.96 27.68 -4.08
CA GLY A 361 -1.93 27.37 -5.08
C GLY A 361 -2.05 26.00 -5.74
N LEU A 362 -3.17 25.31 -5.60
CA LEU A 362 -3.39 24.00 -6.21
C LEU A 362 -3.47 24.07 -7.74
N PRO A 363 -2.92 23.08 -8.47
CA PRO A 363 -3.20 22.89 -9.89
C PRO A 363 -4.71 22.77 -10.16
N LYS A 364 -5.17 23.25 -11.32
CA LYS A 364 -6.60 23.34 -11.69
C LYS A 364 -7.41 22.04 -11.60
N ARG A 365 -6.76 20.87 -11.50
CA ARG A 365 -7.40 19.55 -11.45
C ARG A 365 -7.23 18.83 -10.11
N THR A 366 -6.62 19.47 -9.12
CA THR A 366 -6.42 18.89 -7.80
C THR A 366 -7.65 19.16 -6.94
N ILE A 367 -8.22 18.11 -6.35
CA ILE A 367 -9.33 18.22 -5.42
C ILE A 367 -8.86 19.00 -4.19
N ASN A 368 -9.56 20.09 -3.86
CA ASN A 368 -9.26 20.90 -2.69
C ASN A 368 -10.02 20.38 -1.45
N ALA A 369 -9.49 19.30 -0.88
CA ALA A 369 -10.07 18.61 0.27
C ALA A 369 -9.00 18.34 1.32
N LEU A 370 -9.11 18.97 2.48
CA LEU A 370 -8.22 18.75 3.61
C LEU A 370 -8.90 17.83 4.64
N LEU A 371 -8.29 16.68 4.94
CA LEU A 371 -8.81 15.67 5.87
C LEU A 371 -9.29 16.29 7.20
N ASN A 372 -10.49 15.93 7.64
CA ASN A 372 -11.08 16.40 8.90
C ASN A 372 -12.01 15.33 9.52
N THR A 373 -12.19 15.35 10.84
CA THR A 373 -13.00 14.37 11.59
C THR A 373 -14.16 14.95 12.39
N ASN A 374 -14.48 16.24 12.26
CA ASN A 374 -15.52 16.87 13.09
C ASN A 374 -16.90 16.22 12.90
N GLU A 375 -17.23 15.84 11.67
CA GLU A 375 -18.50 15.22 11.30
C GLU A 375 -18.67 13.80 11.88
N LEU A 376 -17.61 13.18 12.43
CA LEU A 376 -17.74 11.91 13.17
C LEU A 376 -18.60 12.04 14.45
N PHE A 377 -18.90 13.27 14.88
CA PHE A 377 -19.61 13.57 16.12
C PHE A 377 -20.91 14.35 15.93
N GLU A 378 -21.24 14.78 14.71
CA GLU A 378 -22.44 15.57 14.38
C GLU A 378 -23.63 14.64 14.05
#